data_AF-A0A8T3RRL1-F1
#
_entry.id   AF-A0A8T3RRL1-F1
#
_cell.length_a   1.000
_cell.length_b   1.000
_cell.length_c   1.000
_cell.angle_alpha   90.00
_cell.angle_beta   90.00
_cell.angle_gamma   90.00
#
_symmetry.space_group_name_H-M   'P 1'
#
loop_
_entity.id
_entity.type
_entity.pdbx_description
1 polymer ?
#
loop_
_entity_poly.entity_id
_entity_poly.type
_entity_poly.pdbx_seq_one_letter_code
_entity_poly.pdbx_strand_id
1 'polypeptide(L)' 'MNCLEFRRRCGAEPGRPAAEIEEHVRECSGCAAFAAELRALDGLILEALRIDARDEERKMPAAREPRPAAMR' A
#
# COMPACT_ATOMS: atom_id res chain seq x y z
N MET A 1 -1.34 -3.68 -25.93
CA MET A 1 -0.33 -2.67 -25.55
C MET A 1 1.08 -3.26 -25.70
N ASN A 2 2.12 -2.44 -25.85
CA ASN A 2 3.51 -2.92 -25.84
C ASN A 2 4.08 -3.01 -24.40
N CYS A 3 5.22 -3.68 -24.23
CA CYS A 3 5.83 -3.89 -22.91
C CYS A 3 6.18 -2.58 -22.17
N LEU A 4 6.57 -1.52 -22.89
CA LEU A 4 6.90 -0.24 -22.27
C LEU A 4 5.65 0.47 -21.74
N GLU A 5 4.58 0.50 -22.52
CA GLU A 5 3.27 1.02 -22.13
C GLU A 5 2.70 0.24 -20.94
N PHE A 6 2.82 -1.08 -20.98
CA PHE A 6 2.45 -1.97 -19.88
C PHE A 6 3.18 -1.59 -18.60
N ARG A 7 4.52 -1.53 -18.62
CA ARG A 7 5.33 -1.24 -17.43
C ARG A 7 5.02 0.14 -16.85
N ARG A 8 4.79 1.14 -17.70
CA ARG A 8 4.40 2.49 -17.26
C ARG A 8 3.04 2.50 -16.57
N ARG A 9 2.01 1.89 -17.17
CA ARG A 9 0.67 1.82 -16.57
C ARG A 9 0.65 0.98 -15.31
N CYS A 10 1.26 -0.21 -15.35
CA CYS A 10 1.31 -1.13 -14.21
C CYS A 10 2.08 -0.53 -13.02
N GLY A 11 3.16 0.23 -13.26
CA GLY A 11 3.88 0.93 -12.19
C GLY A 11 3.13 2.15 -11.62
N ALA A 12 2.30 2.81 -12.42
CA ALA A 12 1.51 3.97 -11.96
C ALA A 12 0.31 3.55 -11.11
N GLU A 13 -0.36 2.44 -11.46
CA GLU A 13 -1.54 1.94 -10.75
C GLU A 13 -1.46 0.39 -10.58
N PRO A 14 -0.63 -0.12 -9.64
CA PRO A 14 -0.33 -1.55 -9.53
C PRO A 14 -1.52 -2.43 -9.14
N GLY A 15 -2.45 -1.87 -8.36
CA GLY A 15 -3.63 -2.56 -7.84
C GLY A 15 -4.90 -2.38 -8.67
N ARG A 16 -4.88 -1.58 -9.74
CA ARG A 16 -6.11 -1.32 -10.53
C ARG A 16 -6.34 -2.42 -11.55
N PRO A 17 -7.50 -3.08 -11.53
CA PRO A 17 -7.85 -4.05 -12.57
C PRO A 17 -8.11 -3.34 -13.90
N ALA A 18 -7.48 -3.83 -14.97
CA ALA A 18 -7.68 -3.33 -16.32
C ALA A 18 -7.54 -4.50 -17.31
N ALA A 19 -8.53 -4.69 -18.18
CA ALA A 19 -8.58 -5.81 -19.13
C ALA A 19 -7.33 -5.87 -20.03
N GLU A 20 -6.84 -4.70 -20.48
CA GLU A 20 -5.63 -4.59 -21.31
C GLU A 20 -4.35 -5.05 -20.60
N ILE A 21 -4.28 -4.88 -19.27
CA ILE A 21 -3.15 -5.34 -18.44
C ILE A 21 -3.22 -6.87 -18.29
N GLU A 22 -4.40 -7.40 -18.02
CA GLU A 22 -4.62 -8.85 -17.87
C GLU A 22 -4.36 -9.62 -19.17
N GLU A 23 -4.75 -9.05 -20.30
CA GLU A 23 -4.45 -9.59 -21.63
C GLU A 23 -2.94 -9.64 -21.87
N HIS A 24 -2.23 -8.55 -21.62
CA HIS A 24 -0.78 -8.50 -21.83
C HIS A 24 -0.01 -9.46 -20.90
N VAL A 25 -0.44 -9.61 -19.65
CA VAL A 25 0.18 -10.55 -18.69
C VAL A 25 0.01 -12.00 -19.16
N ARG A 26 -1.12 -12.35 -19.78
CA ARG A 26 -1.34 -13.69 -20.35
C ARG A 26 -0.40 -14.00 -21.52
N GLU A 27 0.00 -12.97 -22.27
CA GLU A 27 0.79 -13.11 -23.49
C GLU A 27 2.30 -12.91 -23.28
N CYS A 28 2.71 -12.25 -22.18
CA CYS A 28 4.12 -11.91 -21.93
C CYS A 28 4.58 -12.33 -20.53
N SER A 29 5.39 -13.39 -20.46
CA SER A 29 5.94 -13.93 -19.20
C SER A 29 6.84 -12.93 -18.45
N GLY A 30 7.62 -12.13 -19.16
CA GLY A 30 8.47 -11.10 -18.53
C GLY A 30 7.66 -9.98 -17.88
N CYS A 31 6.54 -9.58 -18.50
CA CYS A 31 5.63 -8.60 -17.91
C CYS A 31 4.78 -9.21 -16.79
N ALA A 32 4.46 -10.50 -16.86
CA ALA A 32 3.83 -11.23 -15.77
C ALA A 32 4.69 -11.25 -14.50
N ALA A 33 5.99 -11.55 -14.64
CA ALA A 33 6.95 -11.52 -13.53
C ALA A 33 7.06 -10.10 -12.93
N PHE A 34 7.23 -9.09 -13.79
CA PHE A 34 7.28 -7.68 -13.36
C PHE A 34 6.04 -7.26 -12.56
N ALA A 35 4.83 -7.61 -13.03
CA ALA A 35 3.60 -7.28 -12.33
C ALA A 35 3.47 -8.01 -10.97
N ALA A 36 3.95 -9.25 -10.89
CA ALA A 36 3.98 -9.99 -9.63
C ALA A 36 4.93 -9.34 -8.61
N GLU A 37 6.14 -8.94 -9.04
CA GLU A 37 7.11 -8.23 -8.20
C GLU A 37 6.55 -6.91 -7.66
N LEU A 38 5.91 -6.11 -8.52
CA LEU A 38 5.28 -4.84 -8.14
C LEU A 38 4.18 -5.03 -7.09
N ARG A 39 3.29 -6.00 -7.29
CA ARG A 39 2.22 -6.30 -6.33
C ARG A 39 2.77 -6.81 -4.99
N ALA A 40 3.82 -7.63 -5.03
CA ALA A 40 4.49 -8.10 -3.82
C ALA A 40 5.11 -6.93 -3.03
N LEU A 41 5.79 -6.01 -3.71
CA LEU A 41 6.36 -4.82 -3.09
C LEU A 41 5.28 -3.93 -2.49
N ASP A 42 4.20 -3.66 -3.22
CA ASP A 42 3.07 -2.84 -2.74
C ASP A 42 2.44 -3.46 -1.48
N GLY A 43 2.27 -4.79 -1.46
CA GLY A 43 1.81 -5.52 -0.27
C GLY A 43 2.73 -5.36 0.94
N LEU A 44 4.06 -5.41 0.75
CA LEU A 44 5.03 -5.18 1.83
C LEU A 44 4.98 -3.75 2.36
N ILE A 45 4.79 -2.76 1.49
CA ILE A 45 4.64 -1.35 1.88
C ILE A 45 3.36 -1.18 2.71
N LEU A 46 2.24 -1.72 2.23
CA LEU A 46 0.96 -1.65 2.95
C LEU A 46 1.00 -2.38 4.31
N GLU A 47 1.75 -3.48 4.39
CA GLU A 47 2.02 -4.17 5.66
C GLU A 47 2.80 -3.29 6.62
N ALA A 48 3.91 -2.70 6.17
CA ALA A 48 4.75 -1.85 7.00
C ALA A 48 4.02 -0.58 7.49
N LEU A 49 3.08 -0.07 6.68
CA LEU A 49 2.24 1.07 7.04
C LEU A 49 1.04 0.71 7.92
N ARG A 50 0.78 -0.58 8.16
CA ARG A 50 -0.36 -1.01 8.98
C ARG A 50 -0.08 -0.71 10.44
N ILE A 51 -0.75 0.30 10.97
CA ILE A 51 -0.79 0.61 12.40
C ILE A 51 -1.98 -0.14 13.00
N ASP A 52 -1.75 -1.09 13.91
CA ASP A 52 -2.83 -1.67 14.73
C ASP A 52 -3.18 -0.67 15.84
N ALA A 53 -4.42 -0.18 15.83
CA ALA A 53 -4.91 0.76 16.83
C ALA A 53 -4.74 0.24 18.28
N ARG A 54 -4.76 -1.09 18.48
CA ARG A 54 -4.56 -1.70 19.80
C ARG A 54 -3.11 -1.61 20.29
N ASP A 55 -2.14 -1.54 19.38
CA ASP A 55 -0.73 -1.33 19.73
C ASP A 55 -0.45 0.13 20.09
N GLU A 56 -1.17 1.08 19.51
CA GLU A 56 -1.06 2.50 19.83
C GLU A 56 -1.69 2.81 21.21
N GLU A 57 -2.85 2.23 21.52
CA GLU A 57 -3.52 2.42 22.82
C GLU A 57 -2.68 1.89 24.00
N ARG A 58 -1.90 0.82 23.77
CA ARG A 58 -0.95 0.27 24.74
C ARG A 58 0.29 1.15 24.96
N LYS A 59 0.67 1.99 23.98
CA LYS A 59 1.83 2.89 24.06
C LYS A 59 1.48 4.26 24.63
N MET A 60 0.21 4.67 24.62
CA MET A 60 -0.20 5.94 25.22
C MET A 60 0.00 5.88 26.74
N PRO A 61 0.88 6.72 27.32
CA PRO A 61 0.92 6.86 28.77
C PRO A 61 -0.43 7.41 29.25
N ALA A 62 -0.92 6.88 30.36
CA ALA A 62 -2.19 7.27 30.97
C ALA A 62 -2.32 8.80 30.98
N ALA A 63 -3.49 9.27 30.52
CA ALA A 63 -3.79 10.67 30.29
C ALA A 63 -3.25 11.56 31.42
N ARG A 64 -2.47 12.59 31.04
CA ARG A 64 -2.01 13.62 31.97
C ARG A 64 -3.22 14.21 32.71
N GLU A 65 -3.15 14.25 34.03
CA GLU A 65 -4.21 14.78 34.88
C GLU A 65 -4.68 16.16 34.38
N PRO A 66 -6.00 16.42 34.39
CA PRO A 66 -6.51 17.70 33.95
C PRO A 66 -5.95 18.81 34.85
N ARG A 67 -5.30 19.80 34.22
CA ARG A 67 -4.77 20.97 34.91
C ARG A 67 -5.93 21.67 35.62
N PRO A 68 -5.88 21.88 36.95
CA PRO A 68 -7.00 22.50 37.65
C PRO A 68 -7.25 23.89 37.07
N ALA A 69 -8.53 24.19 36.83
CA ALA A 69 -8.97 25.49 36.35
C ALA A 69 -8.49 26.56 37.32
N ALA A 70 -7.74 27.55 36.82
CA ALA A 70 -7.27 28.67 37.61
C ALA A 70 -8.46 29.34 38.32
N MET A 71 -8.47 29.30 39.65
CA MET A 71 -9.45 29.95 40.50
C MET A 71 -9.27 31.47 40.37
N ARG A 72 -10.39 32.17 40.10
CA ARG A 72 -10.47 33.62 39.87
C ARG A 72 -10.03 34.45 41.06
#